data_AF-E6MTQ1-F1
#
_entry.id   AF-E6MTQ1-F1
#
_cell.length_a   1.000
_cell.length_b   1.000
_cell.length_c   1.000
_cell.angle_alpha   90.00
_cell.angle_beta   90.00
_cell.angle_gamma   90.00
#
_symmetry.space_group_name_H-M   'P 1'
#
loop_
_entity.id
_entity.type
_entity.pdbx_description
1 polymer ?
#
loop_
_entity_poly.entity_id
_entity_poly.type
_entity_poly.pdbx_seq_one_letter_code
_entity_poly.pdbx_strand_id
1 'polypeptide(L)'
;MIKMYVMKTCPYCAHVMKQVVGNPHFKVIDIGEDVHDMKEFLKLRDNNPAFDEEKATGDVCIPCYVREDGSVTLSSKDVGLEPLA
;
A
#
# COMPACT_ATOMS: atom_id res chain seq x y z
N MET A 1 6.18 -8.66 9.46
CA MET A 1 4.82 -8.30 9.02
C MET A 1 4.92 -7.21 7.97
N ILE A 2 4.32 -7.44 6.81
CA ILE A 2 4.24 -6.47 5.70
C ILE A 2 3.23 -5.38 6.09
N LYS A 3 3.63 -4.10 6.05
CA LYS A 3 2.66 -3.00 6.17
C LYS A 3 2.04 -2.74 4.80
N MET A 4 0.71 -2.69 4.74
CA MET A 4 -0.04 -2.45 3.52
C MET A 4 -0.87 -1.17 3.68
N TYR A 5 -0.44 -0.08 3.03
CA TYR A 5 -1.19 1.17 3.01
C TYR A 5 -2.23 1.13 1.91
N VAL A 6 -3.48 1.40 2.26
CA VAL A 6 -4.65 1.29 1.39
C VAL A 6 -5.64 2.42 1.65
N MET A 7 -6.66 2.51 0.81
CA MET A 7 -7.87 3.28 1.10
C MET A 7 -9.10 2.49 0.64
N LYS A 8 -10.10 2.31 1.50
CA LYS A 8 -11.32 1.53 1.18
C LYS A 8 -12.07 2.01 -0.06
N THR A 9 -11.97 3.30 -0.40
CA THR A 9 -12.60 3.91 -1.58
C THR A 9 -11.86 3.62 -2.89
N CYS A 10 -10.64 3.07 -2.84
CA CYS A 10 -9.89 2.64 -4.02
C CYS A 10 -10.31 1.20 -4.43
N PRO A 11 -10.85 0.99 -5.65
CA PRO A 11 -11.30 -0.34 -6.10
C PRO A 11 -10.20 -1.40 -6.07
N TYR A 12 -8.97 -1.03 -6.44
CA TYR A 12 -7.82 -1.93 -6.41
C TYR A 12 -7.46 -2.33 -4.97
N CYS A 13 -7.43 -1.36 -4.05
CA CYS A 13 -7.22 -1.63 -2.62
C CYS A 13 -8.30 -2.57 -2.06
N ALA A 14 -9.57 -2.32 -2.38
CA ALA A 14 -10.67 -3.17 -1.95
C ALA A 14 -10.57 -4.60 -2.48
N HIS A 15 -9.99 -4.81 -3.66
CA HIS A 15 -9.70 -6.13 -4.21
C HIS A 15 -8.65 -6.88 -3.37
N VAL A 16 -7.48 -6.27 -3.16
CA VAL A 16 -6.36 -6.95 -2.46
C VAL A 16 -6.61 -7.12 -0.96
N MET A 17 -7.37 -6.21 -0.33
CA MET A 17 -7.75 -6.33 1.09
C MET A 17 -8.51 -7.63 1.39
N LYS A 18 -9.33 -8.12 0.45
CA LYS A 18 -10.09 -9.38 0.61
C LYS A 18 -9.18 -10.60 0.72
N GLN A 19 -7.99 -10.55 0.14
CA GLN A 19 -7.04 -11.66 0.12
C GLN A 19 -6.25 -11.79 1.44
N VAL A 20 -6.19 -10.73 2.25
CA VAL A 20 -5.37 -10.67 3.48
C VAL A 20 -6.21 -10.64 4.76
N VAL A 21 -7.52 -10.85 4.68
CA VAL A 21 -8.41 -10.90 5.86
C VAL A 21 -7.96 -12.02 6.79
N GLY A 22 -7.64 -11.66 8.04
CA GLY A 22 -7.17 -12.62 9.05
C GLY A 22 -5.74 -13.14 8.83
N ASN A 23 -5.01 -12.62 7.83
CA ASN A 23 -3.64 -13.03 7.57
C ASN A 23 -2.67 -12.25 8.49
N PRO A 24 -1.98 -12.92 9.44
CA PRO A 24 -1.08 -12.25 10.37
C PRO A 24 0.21 -11.71 9.72
N HIS A 25 0.49 -12.07 8.47
CA HIS A 25 1.64 -11.53 7.75
C HIS A 25 1.42 -10.09 7.28
N PHE A 26 0.19 -9.59 7.26
CA PHE A 26 -0.15 -8.24 6.79
C PHE A 26 -0.70 -7.36 7.90
N LYS A 27 -0.17 -6.13 8.01
CA LYS A 27 -0.79 -5.02 8.73
C LYS A 27 -1.45 -4.11 7.72
N VAL A 28 -2.78 -4.15 7.64
CA VAL A 28 -3.55 -3.24 6.79
C VAL A 28 -3.69 -1.90 7.49
N ILE A 29 -3.34 -0.81 6.79
CA ILE A 29 -3.41 0.57 7.27
C ILE A 29 -4.26 1.35 6.27
N ASP A 30 -5.48 1.72 6.66
CA ASP A 30 -6.35 2.56 5.82
C ASP A 30 -6.03 4.04 6.03
N ILE A 31 -5.34 4.64 5.07
CA ILE A 31 -4.91 6.04 5.15
C ILE A 31 -6.07 7.03 5.04
N GLY A 32 -7.28 6.56 4.70
CA GLY A 32 -8.49 7.37 4.67
C GLY A 32 -9.20 7.48 6.03
N GLU A 33 -8.86 6.63 7.01
CA GLU A 33 -9.54 6.60 8.31
C GLU A 33 -8.92 7.54 9.36
N ASP A 34 -7.60 7.76 9.32
CA ASP A 34 -6.89 8.63 10.27
C ASP A 34 -5.82 9.48 9.57
N VAL A 35 -5.78 10.77 9.89
CA VAL A 35 -4.77 11.72 9.38
C VAL A 35 -3.35 11.39 9.83
N HIS A 36 -3.19 10.68 10.96
CA HIS A 36 -1.90 10.18 11.42
C HIS A 36 -1.31 9.16 10.43
N ASP A 37 -2.12 8.19 10.01
CA ASP A 37 -1.72 7.17 9.04
C ASP A 37 -1.48 7.79 7.65
N MET A 38 -2.33 8.75 7.26
CA MET A 38 -2.10 9.55 6.05
C MET A 38 -0.76 10.28 6.10
N LYS A 39 -0.44 10.92 7.23
CA LYS A 39 0.84 11.64 7.41
C LYS A 39 2.04 10.69 7.38
N GLU A 40 1.94 9.52 8.01
CA GLU A 40 2.98 8.48 7.94
C GLU A 40 3.20 8.05 6.48
N PHE A 41 2.13 7.77 5.75
CA PHE A 41 2.19 7.36 4.35
C PHE A 41 2.76 8.45 3.43
N LEU A 42 2.32 9.71 3.57
CA LEU A 42 2.85 10.82 2.77
C LEU A 42 4.35 11.00 3.00
N LYS A 43 4.82 10.89 4.25
CA LYS A 43 6.25 10.96 4.55
C LYS A 43 7.03 9.84 3.86
N LEU A 44 6.49 8.62 3.81
CA LEU A 44 7.09 7.50 3.09
C LEU A 44 7.09 7.74 1.57
N ARG A 45 5.92 8.04 1.00
CA ARG A 45 5.70 8.23 -0.44
C ARG A 45 6.54 9.34 -1.04
N ASP A 46 6.64 10.46 -0.33
CA ASP A 46 7.29 11.66 -0.85
C ASP A 46 8.84 11.55 -0.78
N ASN A 47 9.39 10.62 0.01
CA ASN A 47 10.84 10.49 0.25
C ASN A 47 11.45 9.15 -0.20
N ASN A 48 10.69 8.25 -0.82
CA ASN A 48 11.20 6.96 -1.28
C ASN A 48 11.12 6.87 -2.82
N PRO A 49 12.21 6.46 -3.51
CA PRO A 49 12.26 6.43 -4.97
C PRO A 49 11.33 5.38 -5.60
N ALA A 50 10.86 4.40 -4.84
CA ALA A 50 9.91 3.38 -5.33
C ALA A 50 8.56 3.96 -5.78
N PHE A 51 8.31 5.25 -5.52
CA PHE A 51 7.09 5.96 -5.89
C PHE A 51 7.28 6.95 -7.04
N ASP A 52 8.51 7.13 -7.54
CA ASP A 52 8.80 8.25 -8.44
C ASP A 52 8.07 8.15 -9.79
N GLU A 53 7.91 6.94 -10.32
CA GLU A 53 7.19 6.71 -11.59
C GLU A 53 5.69 6.97 -11.44
N GLU A 54 5.05 6.42 -10.41
CA GLU A 54 3.61 6.57 -10.16
C GLU A 54 3.25 7.99 -9.70
N LYS A 55 4.10 8.65 -8.90
CA LYS A 55 3.91 10.08 -8.57
C LYS A 55 3.95 10.95 -9.82
N ALA A 56 4.82 10.63 -10.79
CA ALA A 56 4.94 11.41 -12.02
C ALA A 56 3.68 11.37 -12.89
N THR A 57 2.83 10.34 -12.74
CA THR A 57 1.54 10.24 -13.43
C THR A 57 0.37 10.84 -12.64
N GLY A 58 0.62 11.34 -11.44
CA GLY A 58 -0.39 11.89 -10.54
C GLY A 58 -1.11 10.84 -9.68
N ASP A 59 -0.58 9.62 -9.60
CA ASP A 59 -1.16 8.55 -8.79
C ASP A 59 -0.99 8.82 -7.28
N VAL A 60 -1.91 8.31 -6.47
CA VAL A 60 -1.84 8.37 -4.99
C VAL A 60 -0.78 7.40 -4.45
N CYS A 61 -0.41 6.40 -5.25
CA CYS A 61 0.52 5.30 -5.00
C CYS A 61 0.02 4.28 -3.96
N ILE A 62 -1.26 3.90 -4.06
CA ILE A 62 -1.86 2.85 -3.24
C ILE A 62 -2.51 1.76 -4.11
N PRO A 63 -2.45 0.49 -3.71
CA PRO A 63 -1.88 -0.03 -2.48
C PRO A 63 -0.35 -0.01 -2.49
N CYS A 64 0.23 0.26 -1.33
CA CYS A 64 1.67 0.25 -1.12
C CYS A 64 2.04 -0.78 -0.07
N TYR A 65 3.12 -1.53 -0.33
CA TYR A 65 3.60 -2.59 0.55
C TYR A 65 5.01 -2.29 1.05
N VAL A 66 5.17 -2.21 2.37
CA VAL A 66 6.48 -2.15 3.03
C VAL A 66 6.79 -3.53 3.57
N ARG A 67 7.80 -4.18 2.98
CA ARG A 67 8.24 -5.53 3.35
C ARG A 67 9.01 -5.49 4.67
N GLU A 68 9.26 -6.66 5.24
CA GLU A 68 9.94 -6.81 6.54
C GLU A 68 11.37 -6.31 6.54
N ASP A 69 12.04 -6.35 5.38
CA ASP A 69 13.40 -5.82 5.17
C ASP A 69 13.42 -4.30 4.94
N GLY A 70 12.25 -3.64 4.95
CA GLY A 70 12.10 -2.21 4.71
C GLY A 70 12.02 -1.82 3.24
N SER A 71 12.14 -2.77 2.30
CA SER A 71 11.92 -2.50 0.88
C SER A 71 10.44 -2.17 0.62
N VAL A 72 10.21 -1.31 -0.38
CA VAL A 72 8.88 -0.83 -0.75
C VAL A 72 8.56 -1.31 -2.17
N THR A 73 7.32 -1.75 -2.37
CA THR A 73 6.79 -2.14 -3.68
C THR A 73 5.33 -1.71 -3.80
N LEU A 74 4.93 -1.38 -5.03
CA LEU A 74 3.53 -1.10 -5.40
C LEU A 74 2.87 -2.29 -6.11
N SER A 75 3.64 -3.35 -6.36
CA SER A 75 3.16 -4.58 -6.99
C SER A 75 2.54 -5.50 -5.93
N SER A 76 1.30 -5.95 -6.17
CA SER A 76 0.65 -6.95 -5.31
C SER A 76 1.27 -8.34 -5.47
N LYS A 77 1.76 -8.67 -6.69
CA LYS A 77 2.41 -9.96 -6.98
C LYS A 77 3.67 -10.16 -6.14
N ASP A 78 4.38 -9.07 -5.95
CA ASP A 78 5.62 -8.94 -5.19
C ASP A 78 5.50 -9.29 -3.69
N VAL A 79 4.27 -9.40 -3.19
CA VAL A 79 3.94 -9.81 -1.83
C VAL A 79 2.99 -11.03 -1.81
N GLY A 80 2.86 -11.73 -2.94
CA GLY A 80 2.06 -12.95 -3.05
C GLY A 80 0.55 -12.73 -3.13
N LEU A 81 0.12 -11.56 -3.60
CA LEU A 81 -1.29 -11.23 -3.81
C LEU A 81 -1.60 -11.12 -5.30
N GLU A 82 -2.82 -11.50 -5.68
CA GLU A 82 -3.30 -11.37 -7.05
C GLU A 82 -3.70 -9.91 -7.33
N PRO A 83 -3.19 -9.27 -8.39
CA PRO A 83 -3.57 -7.91 -8.76
C PRO A 83 -4.98 -7.88 -9.38
N LEU A 84 -5.61 -6.71 -9.35
CA LEU A 84 -6.82 -6.47 -10.14
C LEU A 84 -6.44 -6.45 -11.64
N ALA A 85 -7.10 -7.30 -12.43
CA ALA A 85 -6.90 -7.42 -13.88
C ALA A 85 -7.33 -6.16 -14.65
#